data_AF-R6FQR7-F1
#
_entry.id   AF-R6FQR7-F1
#
_cell.length_a   1.000
_cell.length_b   1.000
_cell.length_c   1.000
_cell.angle_alpha   90.00
_cell.angle_beta   90.00
_cell.angle_gamma   90.00
#
_symmetry.space_group_name_H-M   'P 1'
#
loop_
_entity.id
_entity.type
_entity.pdbx_description
1 polymer ?
#
loop_
_entity_poly.entity_id
_entity_poly.type
_entity_poly.pdbx_seq_one_letter_code
_entity_poly.pdbx_strand_id
1 'polypeptide(L)'
;MMPPHPEKYVFKWDKTNYLQEPGMELVVPRGMLYEDARLNYAIYADSADISYTYQLNDVVVPLHDYCDLSIGLRHYPVDDMSKYYVARVTSKGGKYGVGGKFDDGFMKVRIRELATYTVAVDTVPPVLTPVGQGQWGRTGRIVFKAKDKETGISSYRGTIDGKYALFGKPNSVSGNLVCELDPKRVKKGSRHVLVMTVTDGCENKTTRQYHFVY
;
A
#
# COMPACT_ATOMS: atom_id res chain seq x y z
N MET A 1 -32.90 22.90 -3.88
CA MET A 1 -32.15 23.84 -3.03
C MET A 1 -31.37 23.00 -2.03
N MET A 2 -30.04 22.88 -2.19
CA MET A 2 -29.23 22.10 -1.24
C MET A 2 -29.13 22.86 0.09
N PRO A 3 -29.21 22.18 1.25
CA PRO A 3 -29.05 22.85 2.53
C PRO A 3 -27.67 23.53 2.60
N PRO A 4 -27.56 24.65 3.33
CA PRO A 4 -26.27 25.31 3.53
C PRO A 4 -25.28 24.28 4.10
N HIS A 5 -24.13 24.11 3.43
CA HIS A 5 -23.07 23.25 3.95
C HIS A 5 -22.71 23.74 5.37
N PRO A 6 -22.79 22.86 6.39
CA PRO A 6 -22.43 23.25 7.75
C PRO A 6 -20.96 23.66 7.82
N GLU A 7 -20.63 24.60 8.72
CA GLU A 7 -19.28 25.17 8.89
C GLU A 7 -18.20 24.10 9.08
N LYS A 8 -18.56 22.91 9.57
CA LYS A 8 -17.64 21.76 9.76
C LYS A 8 -16.95 21.28 8.47
N TYR A 9 -17.50 21.60 7.29
CA TYR A 9 -16.88 21.24 6.00
C TYR A 9 -16.02 22.36 5.41
N VAL A 10 -15.72 23.40 6.19
CA VAL A 10 -14.78 24.45 5.79
C VAL A 10 -13.50 24.27 6.58
N PHE A 11 -12.49 23.70 5.93
CA PHE A 11 -11.17 23.53 6.53
C PHE A 11 -10.35 24.82 6.37
N LYS A 12 -9.73 25.24 7.46
CA LYS A 12 -8.88 26.42 7.53
C LYS A 12 -7.42 26.04 7.47
N TRP A 13 -6.64 26.71 6.63
CA TRP A 13 -5.23 26.36 6.47
C TRP A 13 -4.39 26.67 7.73
N ASP A 14 -4.80 27.68 8.49
CA ASP A 14 -4.10 28.22 9.65
C ASP A 14 -4.52 27.58 10.99
N LYS A 15 -5.40 26.57 10.95
CA LYS A 15 -5.91 25.86 12.14
C LYS A 15 -5.87 24.35 11.96
N THR A 16 -5.94 23.63 13.08
CA THR A 16 -6.23 22.20 13.05
C THR A 16 -7.70 21.99 12.74
N ASN A 17 -7.99 21.17 11.74
CA ASN A 17 -9.34 20.82 11.33
C ASN A 17 -9.64 19.40 11.76
N TYR A 18 -10.85 19.20 12.29
CA TYR A 18 -11.37 17.91 12.69
C TYR A 18 -12.63 17.64 11.90
N LEU A 19 -12.71 16.47 11.28
CA LEU A 19 -13.92 15.99 10.65
C LEU A 19 -14.26 14.63 11.25
N GLN A 20 -15.38 14.58 11.96
CA GLN A 20 -15.90 13.39 12.61
C GLN A 20 -17.29 13.11 12.05
N GLU A 21 -17.43 11.90 11.51
CA GLU A 21 -18.65 11.42 10.87
C GLU A 21 -18.87 9.97 11.34
N PRO A 22 -20.09 9.41 11.23
CA PRO A 22 -20.33 8.04 11.64
C PRO A 22 -19.34 7.08 10.95
N GLY A 23 -18.47 6.46 11.76
CA GLY A 23 -17.43 5.53 11.30
C GLY A 23 -16.23 6.18 10.60
N MET A 24 -16.02 7.50 10.69
CA MET A 24 -14.81 8.13 10.15
C MET A 24 -14.33 9.30 11.01
N GLU A 25 -13.02 9.37 11.19
CA GLU A 25 -12.34 10.49 11.81
C GLU A 25 -11.16 10.92 10.95
N LEU A 26 -11.07 12.22 10.70
CA LEU A 26 -9.96 12.86 10.02
C LEU A 26 -9.44 14.03 10.85
N VAL A 27 -8.13 14.04 11.06
CA VAL A 27 -7.42 15.15 11.69
C VAL A 27 -6.45 15.75 10.68
N VAL A 28 -6.66 17.02 10.34
CA VAL A 28 -5.77 17.81 9.47
C VAL A 28 -5.12 18.92 10.30
N PRO A 29 -3.87 18.73 10.76
CA PRO A 29 -3.13 19.74 11.50
C PRO A 29 -3.01 21.08 10.76
N ARG A 30 -2.78 22.15 11.54
CA ARG A 30 -2.41 23.47 11.00
C ARG A 30 -1.24 23.36 10.01
N GLY A 31 -1.33 24.09 8.89
CA GLY A 31 -0.27 24.15 7.89
C GLY A 31 -0.24 22.96 6.91
N MET A 32 -1.21 22.05 6.99
CA MET A 32 -1.33 20.94 6.03
C MET A 32 -2.05 21.34 4.74
N LEU A 33 -2.80 22.44 4.74
CA LEU A 33 -3.45 22.99 3.55
C LEU A 33 -2.70 24.21 3.06
N TYR A 34 -2.72 24.42 1.74
CA TYR A 34 -2.12 25.60 1.10
C TYR A 34 -3.04 26.83 1.15
N GLU A 35 -4.35 26.59 1.24
CA GLU A 35 -5.40 27.61 1.36
C GLU A 35 -6.61 27.01 2.07
N ASP A 36 -7.58 27.86 2.44
CA ASP A 36 -8.85 27.39 3.00
C ASP A 36 -9.57 26.49 1.98
N ALA A 37 -10.04 25.33 2.43
CA ALA A 37 -10.70 24.35 1.59
C ALA A 37 -12.16 24.18 2.01
N ARG A 38 -13.10 24.47 1.12
CA ARG A 38 -14.51 24.10 1.30
C ARG A 38 -14.71 22.71 0.71
N LEU A 39 -14.90 21.73 1.59
CA LEU A 39 -15.05 20.33 1.21
C LEU A 39 -16.40 20.08 0.54
N ASN A 40 -16.37 19.37 -0.59
CA ASN A 40 -17.52 18.72 -1.19
C ASN A 40 -17.67 17.32 -0.58
N TYR A 41 -18.06 17.32 0.70
CA TYR A 41 -18.16 16.10 1.49
C TYR A 41 -19.39 15.27 1.13
N ALA A 42 -19.22 13.95 0.96
CA ALA A 42 -20.32 13.01 0.79
C ALA A 42 -20.02 11.65 1.43
N ILE A 43 -21.08 10.95 1.83
CA ILE A 43 -21.02 9.56 2.29
C ILE A 43 -21.83 8.71 1.33
N TYR A 44 -21.22 7.64 0.83
CA TYR A 44 -21.90 6.60 0.08
C TYR A 44 -21.92 5.34 0.92
N ALA A 45 -23.10 4.78 1.09
CA ALA A 45 -23.34 3.66 1.99
C ALA A 45 -24.16 2.57 1.29
N ASP A 46 -23.57 1.40 1.11
CA ASP A 46 -24.34 0.17 0.92
C ASP A 46 -24.45 -0.57 2.27
N SER A 47 -25.57 -1.26 2.47
CA SER A 47 -25.80 -2.13 3.61
C SER A 47 -24.78 -3.26 3.73
N ALA A 48 -24.21 -3.74 2.61
CA ALA A 48 -23.28 -4.88 2.56
C ALA A 48 -21.79 -4.49 2.55
N ASP A 49 -21.46 -3.20 2.43
CA ASP A 49 -20.07 -2.75 2.29
C ASP A 49 -19.28 -2.84 3.61
N ILE A 50 -18.00 -3.25 3.50
CA ILE A 50 -17.04 -3.37 4.61
C ILE A 50 -16.97 -2.09 5.45
N SER A 51 -17.01 -0.93 4.80
CA SER A 51 -17.13 0.39 5.42
C SER A 51 -18.01 1.28 4.56
N TYR A 52 -18.40 2.46 5.07
CA TYR A 52 -18.87 3.50 4.14
C TYR A 52 -17.74 3.96 3.22
N THR A 53 -18.11 4.58 2.12
CA THR A 53 -17.19 5.30 1.24
C THR A 53 -17.32 6.79 1.53
N TYR A 54 -16.23 7.40 1.95
CA TYR A 54 -16.16 8.81 2.37
C TYR A 54 -15.48 9.64 1.30
N GLN A 55 -16.23 10.51 0.64
CA GLN A 55 -15.67 11.55 -0.21
C GLN A 55 -15.34 12.75 0.68
N LEU A 56 -14.05 12.97 0.92
CA LEU A 56 -13.58 14.19 1.59
C LEU A 56 -13.66 15.39 0.65
N ASN A 57 -13.37 15.18 -0.64
CA ASN A 57 -13.60 16.15 -1.70
C ASN A 57 -13.74 15.42 -3.06
N ASP A 58 -14.50 15.99 -4.00
CA ASP A 58 -14.69 15.47 -5.35
C ASP A 58 -13.47 15.70 -6.26
N VAL A 59 -12.84 16.88 -6.12
CA VAL A 59 -11.54 17.20 -6.71
C VAL A 59 -10.45 17.01 -5.66
N VAL A 60 -9.37 16.32 -6.00
CA VAL A 60 -8.29 16.02 -5.06
C VAL A 60 -7.66 17.31 -4.53
N VAL A 61 -7.63 17.47 -3.21
CA VAL A 61 -6.89 18.57 -2.56
C VAL A 61 -5.60 18.01 -1.98
N PRO A 62 -4.41 18.41 -2.44
CA PRO A 62 -3.16 17.95 -1.87
C PRO A 62 -2.94 18.51 -0.47
N LEU A 63 -2.38 17.68 0.40
CA LEU A 63 -1.92 18.06 1.74
C LEU A 63 -0.40 18.20 1.72
N HIS A 64 0.12 19.14 2.51
CA HIS A 64 1.56 19.39 2.62
C HIS A 64 2.30 18.16 3.15
N ASP A 65 1.73 17.45 4.11
CA ASP A 65 2.25 16.18 4.62
C ASP A 65 1.12 15.23 5.04
N TYR A 66 1.49 14.08 5.59
CA TYR A 66 0.60 13.02 6.05
C TYR A 66 -0.32 13.45 7.20
N CYS A 67 -1.63 13.34 6.97
CA CYS A 67 -2.70 13.51 7.96
C CYS A 67 -3.32 12.16 8.33
N ASP A 68 -3.85 12.05 9.54
CA ASP A 68 -4.39 10.79 10.07
C ASP A 68 -5.88 10.67 9.71
N LEU A 69 -6.23 9.53 9.10
CA LEU A 69 -7.59 9.13 8.74
C LEU A 69 -7.88 7.77 9.38
N SER A 70 -9.02 7.68 10.06
CA SER A 70 -9.55 6.43 10.61
C SER A 70 -10.89 6.12 9.96
N ILE A 71 -11.09 4.89 9.50
CA ILE A 71 -12.36 4.40 8.94
C ILE A 71 -12.81 3.14 9.67
N GLY A 72 -14.00 3.17 10.26
CA GLY A 72 -14.59 2.05 10.99
C GLY A 72 -15.09 0.95 10.07
N LEU A 73 -14.83 -0.30 10.46
CA LEU A 73 -15.37 -1.48 9.78
C LEU A 73 -16.80 -1.74 10.26
N ARG A 74 -17.67 -2.09 9.32
CA ARG A 74 -19.07 -2.46 9.54
C ARG A 74 -19.28 -3.96 9.35
N HIS A 75 -18.55 -4.56 8.42
CA HIS A 75 -18.60 -5.99 8.11
C HIS A 75 -17.21 -6.60 8.02
N TYR A 76 -17.11 -7.86 8.41
CA TYR A 76 -15.86 -8.61 8.50
C TYR A 76 -15.93 -9.85 7.60
N PRO A 77 -15.85 -9.71 6.26
CA PRO A 77 -15.91 -10.86 5.35
C PRO A 77 -14.73 -11.85 5.49
N VAL A 78 -13.64 -11.46 6.16
CA VAL A 78 -12.47 -12.30 6.42
C VAL A 78 -12.05 -12.10 7.88
N ASP A 79 -11.71 -13.18 8.58
CA ASP A 79 -11.35 -13.11 10.02
C ASP A 79 -9.97 -12.47 10.27
N ASP A 80 -9.08 -12.53 9.29
CA ASP A 80 -7.72 -11.99 9.39
C ASP A 80 -7.70 -10.47 9.09
N MET A 81 -7.54 -9.68 10.14
CA MET A 81 -7.54 -8.21 10.05
C MET A 81 -6.35 -7.63 9.29
N SER A 82 -5.27 -8.41 9.09
CA SER A 82 -4.15 -7.98 8.23
C SER A 82 -4.54 -7.86 6.76
N LYS A 83 -5.66 -8.47 6.36
CA LYS A 83 -6.17 -8.45 4.97
C LYS A 83 -6.93 -7.20 4.61
N TYR A 84 -7.20 -6.32 5.57
CA TYR A 84 -7.95 -5.09 5.36
C TYR A 84 -7.00 -3.94 5.09
N TYR A 85 -7.39 -3.07 4.17
CA TYR A 85 -6.63 -1.86 3.85
C TYR A 85 -7.57 -0.73 3.42
N VAL A 86 -7.10 0.52 3.57
CA VAL A 86 -7.80 1.69 3.02
C VAL A 86 -7.44 1.85 1.56
N ALA A 87 -8.47 1.96 0.72
CA ALA A 87 -8.36 2.22 -0.70
C ALA A 87 -8.83 3.64 -1.03
N ARG A 88 -8.07 4.35 -1.85
CA ARG A 88 -8.51 5.58 -2.50
C ARG A 88 -9.36 5.20 -3.71
N VAL A 89 -10.53 5.81 -3.83
CA VAL A 89 -11.45 5.64 -4.96
C VAL A 89 -11.28 6.81 -5.92
N THR A 90 -11.11 6.50 -7.21
CA THR A 90 -11.06 7.52 -8.27
C THR A 90 -12.46 7.88 -8.76
N SER A 91 -12.60 9.01 -9.46
CA SER A 91 -13.87 9.42 -10.07
C SER A 91 -14.45 8.40 -11.06
N LYS A 92 -13.62 7.49 -11.61
CA LYS A 92 -14.04 6.38 -12.48
C LYS A 92 -14.33 5.07 -11.72
N GLY A 93 -14.31 5.08 -10.40
CA GLY A 93 -14.55 3.91 -9.55
C GLY A 93 -13.33 2.98 -9.37
N GLY A 94 -12.19 3.27 -10.00
CA GLY A 94 -10.95 2.51 -9.77
C GLY A 94 -10.42 2.71 -8.36
N LYS A 95 -9.91 1.65 -7.74
CA LYS A 95 -9.38 1.63 -6.36
C LYS A 95 -7.86 1.49 -6.35
N TYR A 96 -7.20 2.22 -5.46
CA TYR A 96 -5.75 2.13 -5.24
C TYR A 96 -5.46 1.98 -3.74
N GLY A 97 -4.63 1.00 -3.37
CA GLY A 97 -4.24 0.80 -1.98
C GLY A 97 -3.43 1.97 -1.42
N VAL A 98 -3.90 2.51 -0.30
CA VAL A 98 -3.22 3.54 0.50
C VAL A 98 -2.56 2.91 1.72
N GLY A 99 -2.94 1.67 2.05
CA GLY A 99 -2.46 0.91 3.20
C GLY A 99 -3.33 1.17 4.42
N GLY A 100 -2.68 1.20 5.58
CA GLY A 100 -3.35 1.34 6.87
C GLY A 100 -3.21 0.10 7.73
N LYS A 101 -3.59 0.22 9.00
CA LYS A 101 -3.56 -0.86 9.97
C LYS A 101 -4.87 -0.90 10.71
N PHE A 102 -5.39 -2.10 10.93
CA PHE A 102 -6.52 -2.30 11.80
C PHE A 102 -6.12 -2.04 13.25
N ASP A 103 -6.93 -1.26 13.95
CA ASP A 103 -6.81 -0.98 15.37
C ASP A 103 -8.20 -0.66 15.94
N ASP A 104 -8.65 -1.48 16.89
CA ASP A 104 -9.90 -1.32 17.64
C ASP A 104 -11.15 -1.02 16.79
N GLY A 105 -11.38 -1.81 15.73
CA GLY A 105 -12.54 -1.65 14.85
C GLY A 105 -12.39 -0.61 13.75
N PHE A 106 -11.24 0.08 13.68
CA PHE A 106 -10.93 1.07 12.66
C PHE A 106 -9.70 0.68 11.84
N MET A 107 -9.75 0.93 10.53
CA MET A 107 -8.55 1.07 9.71
C MET A 107 -7.95 2.47 9.91
N LYS A 108 -6.76 2.54 10.48
CA LYS A 108 -5.98 3.77 10.65
C LYS A 108 -4.96 3.89 9.53
N VAL A 109 -4.97 5.01 8.81
CA VAL A 109 -4.08 5.27 7.66
C VAL A 109 -3.61 6.72 7.67
N ARG A 110 -2.48 6.97 7.00
CA ARG A 110 -1.97 8.32 6.78
C ARG A 110 -2.18 8.71 5.32
N ILE A 111 -2.90 9.80 5.08
CA ILE A 111 -3.24 10.30 3.74
C ILE A 111 -2.49 11.60 3.43
N ARG A 112 -2.22 11.86 2.15
CA ARG A 112 -1.60 13.11 1.66
C ARG A 112 -2.50 13.94 0.76
N GLU A 113 -3.75 13.54 0.64
CA GLU A 113 -4.72 14.14 -0.25
C GLU A 113 -6.11 14.05 0.40
N LEU A 114 -6.93 15.08 0.27
CA LEU A 114 -8.37 14.97 0.54
C LEU A 114 -9.03 14.47 -0.74
N ALA A 115 -9.48 13.22 -0.70
CA ALA A 115 -10.07 12.49 -1.82
C ALA A 115 -11.16 11.54 -1.29
N THR A 116 -11.57 10.58 -2.11
CA THR A 116 -12.55 9.55 -1.72
C THR A 116 -11.87 8.30 -1.20
N TYR A 117 -12.29 7.79 -0.05
CA TYR A 117 -11.70 6.64 0.64
C TYR A 117 -12.73 5.62 1.08
N THR A 118 -12.35 4.34 1.06
CA THR A 118 -13.13 3.20 1.53
C THR A 118 -12.21 2.10 2.07
N VAL A 119 -12.74 1.08 2.73
CA VAL A 119 -11.99 -0.11 3.14
C VAL A 119 -12.21 -1.24 2.13
N ALA A 120 -11.14 -1.95 1.78
CA ALA A 120 -11.14 -3.11 0.92
C ALA A 120 -10.33 -4.26 1.57
N VAL A 121 -10.39 -5.44 0.94
CA VAL A 121 -9.72 -6.65 1.42
C VAL A 121 -8.84 -7.24 0.33
N ASP A 122 -7.60 -7.58 0.68
CA ASP A 122 -6.64 -8.25 -0.19
C ASP A 122 -6.13 -9.55 0.46
N THR A 123 -6.42 -10.68 -0.18
CA THR A 123 -6.03 -12.03 0.26
C THR A 123 -5.12 -12.73 -0.73
N VAL A 124 -4.74 -12.06 -1.83
CA VAL A 124 -4.04 -12.70 -2.94
C VAL A 124 -2.54 -12.43 -2.81
N PRO A 125 -1.69 -13.46 -2.69
CA PRO A 125 -0.27 -13.24 -2.54
C PRO A 125 0.39 -12.70 -3.81
N PRO A 126 1.47 -11.91 -3.67
CA PRO A 126 2.18 -11.33 -4.81
C PRO A 126 2.84 -12.39 -5.69
N VAL A 127 2.94 -12.13 -6.98
CA VAL A 127 3.60 -13.00 -7.95
C VAL A 127 5.09 -12.69 -8.04
N LEU A 128 5.91 -13.73 -7.88
CA LEU A 128 7.37 -13.66 -8.02
C LEU A 128 7.84 -14.41 -9.26
N THR A 129 8.48 -13.69 -10.19
CA THR A 129 8.92 -14.24 -11.49
C THR A 129 10.43 -14.05 -11.68
N PRO A 130 11.23 -15.12 -11.87
CA PRO A 130 12.64 -15.00 -12.20
C PRO A 130 12.82 -14.45 -13.62
N VAL A 131 13.84 -13.62 -13.82
CA VAL A 131 14.19 -13.07 -15.14
C VAL A 131 15.53 -13.64 -15.56
N GLY A 132 15.55 -14.36 -16.68
CA GLY A 132 16.79 -14.91 -17.27
C GLY A 132 17.52 -15.89 -16.33
N GLN A 133 16.80 -16.76 -15.63
CA GLN A 133 17.38 -17.66 -14.62
C GLN A 133 18.61 -18.46 -15.11
N GLY A 134 18.55 -18.98 -16.34
CA GLY A 134 19.69 -19.71 -16.94
C GLY A 134 20.93 -18.85 -17.20
N GLN A 135 20.84 -17.53 -17.08
CA GLN A 135 21.93 -16.58 -17.32
C GLN A 135 22.57 -16.08 -16.03
N TRP A 136 21.95 -16.30 -14.86
CA TRP A 136 22.42 -15.72 -13.59
C TRP A 136 23.87 -16.05 -13.26
N GLY A 137 24.29 -17.30 -13.49
CA GLY A 137 25.68 -17.73 -13.30
C GLY A 137 26.66 -16.98 -14.19
N ARG A 138 26.34 -16.89 -15.48
CA ARG A 138 27.19 -16.24 -16.50
C ARG A 138 27.31 -14.74 -16.26
N THR A 139 26.20 -14.09 -15.89
CA THR A 139 26.17 -12.63 -15.68
C THR A 139 26.64 -12.24 -14.28
N GLY A 140 26.56 -13.15 -13.31
CA GLY A 140 26.71 -12.82 -11.90
C GLY A 140 25.53 -12.02 -11.34
N ARG A 141 24.38 -12.01 -12.03
CA ARG A 141 23.22 -11.16 -11.69
C ARG A 141 21.96 -11.98 -11.56
N ILE A 142 21.39 -12.01 -10.36
CA ILE A 142 20.08 -12.62 -10.09
C ILE A 142 19.01 -11.54 -10.17
N VAL A 143 17.98 -11.78 -10.98
CA VAL A 143 16.94 -10.77 -11.26
C VAL A 143 15.54 -11.38 -11.09
N PHE A 144 14.67 -10.66 -10.39
CA PHE A 144 13.25 -10.99 -10.27
C PHE A 144 12.35 -9.80 -10.62
N LYS A 145 11.15 -10.13 -11.09
CA LYS A 145 10.00 -9.24 -11.07
C LYS A 145 9.06 -9.70 -9.95
N ALA A 146 8.70 -8.79 -9.06
CA ALA A 146 7.66 -8.98 -8.07
C ALA A 146 6.48 -8.09 -8.44
N LYS A 147 5.29 -8.68 -8.55
CA LYS A 147 4.06 -7.96 -8.89
C LYS A 147 2.99 -8.28 -7.88
N ASP A 148 2.34 -7.23 -7.41
CA ASP A 148 1.12 -7.31 -6.63
C ASP A 148 -0.03 -6.63 -7.38
N LYS A 149 -1.27 -7.04 -7.10
CA LYS A 149 -2.46 -6.55 -7.81
C LYS A 149 -3.12 -5.35 -7.12
N GLU A 150 -3.05 -5.23 -5.80
CA GLU A 150 -3.93 -4.33 -5.03
C GLU A 150 -3.19 -3.43 -4.04
N THR A 151 -2.36 -4.00 -3.17
CA THR A 151 -1.71 -3.31 -2.04
C THR A 151 -0.23 -2.99 -2.26
N GLY A 152 0.35 -3.48 -3.35
CA GLY A 152 1.75 -3.28 -3.70
C GLY A 152 2.70 -4.20 -2.91
N ILE A 153 3.98 -4.20 -3.29
CA ILE A 153 5.01 -4.99 -2.58
C ILE A 153 5.53 -4.20 -1.38
N SER A 154 5.30 -4.70 -0.16
CA SER A 154 5.80 -4.09 1.07
C SER A 154 7.25 -4.45 1.36
N SER A 155 7.63 -5.71 1.13
CA SER A 155 8.97 -6.21 1.46
C SER A 155 9.39 -7.38 0.58
N TYR A 156 10.70 -7.61 0.54
CA TYR A 156 11.30 -8.76 -0.12
C TYR A 156 12.58 -9.18 0.60
N ARG A 157 12.87 -10.48 0.58
CA ARG A 157 14.05 -11.05 1.24
C ARG A 157 14.58 -12.24 0.44
N GLY A 158 15.87 -12.21 0.14
CA GLY A 158 16.57 -13.31 -0.52
C GLY A 158 17.64 -13.93 0.38
N THR A 159 17.82 -15.24 0.26
CA THR A 159 18.96 -15.95 0.85
C THR A 159 19.58 -16.92 -0.14
N ILE A 160 20.91 -16.94 -0.21
CA ILE A 160 21.68 -17.92 -0.99
C ILE A 160 22.39 -18.84 0.01
N ASP A 161 22.14 -20.14 -0.10
CA ASP A 161 22.63 -21.19 0.81
C ASP A 161 22.36 -20.85 2.29
N GLY A 162 21.16 -20.34 2.56
CA GLY A 162 20.72 -19.92 3.90
C GLY A 162 21.29 -18.57 4.39
N LYS A 163 22.24 -17.97 3.67
CA LYS A 163 22.82 -16.66 4.03
C LYS A 163 22.09 -15.53 3.32
N TYR A 164 21.91 -14.40 4.00
CA TYR A 164 21.26 -13.23 3.41
C TYR A 164 21.95 -12.76 2.12
N ALA A 165 21.15 -12.52 1.08
CA ALA A 165 21.58 -11.95 -0.19
C ALA A 165 20.93 -10.58 -0.37
N LEU A 166 21.75 -9.57 -0.65
CA LEU A 166 21.28 -8.20 -0.83
C LEU A 166 20.61 -8.07 -2.20
N PHE A 167 19.28 -7.98 -2.19
CA PHE A 167 18.50 -7.54 -3.34
C PHE A 167 18.22 -6.05 -3.21
N GLY A 168 18.25 -5.33 -4.34
CA GLY A 168 17.86 -3.93 -4.42
C GLY A 168 17.04 -3.65 -5.67
N LYS A 169 16.46 -2.46 -5.75
CA LYS A 169 15.79 -1.94 -6.95
C LYS A 169 16.71 -0.89 -7.59
N PRO A 170 17.65 -1.27 -8.47
CA PRO A 170 18.58 -0.31 -9.07
C PRO A 170 17.88 0.68 -10.01
N ASN A 171 16.68 0.33 -10.52
CA ASN A 171 15.88 1.18 -11.36
C ASN A 171 14.40 1.08 -10.95
N SER A 172 13.88 2.18 -10.39
CA SER A 172 12.50 2.30 -9.91
C SER A 172 11.44 2.15 -11.00
N VAL A 173 11.76 2.49 -12.26
CA VAL A 173 10.84 2.33 -13.41
C VAL A 173 10.67 0.86 -13.77
N SER A 174 11.77 0.10 -13.80
CA SER A 174 11.72 -1.34 -14.12
C SER A 174 11.13 -2.18 -12.99
N GLY A 175 11.26 -1.72 -11.75
CA GLY A 175 10.78 -2.42 -10.54
C GLY A 175 11.50 -3.74 -10.25
N ASN A 176 12.54 -4.09 -11.00
CA ASN A 176 13.25 -5.36 -10.85
C ASN A 176 13.99 -5.43 -9.51
N LEU A 177 13.91 -6.57 -8.84
CA LEU A 177 14.75 -6.92 -7.69
C LEU A 177 16.02 -7.57 -8.22
N VAL A 178 17.17 -6.98 -7.91
CA VAL A 178 18.47 -7.38 -8.45
C VAL A 178 19.43 -7.67 -7.31
N CYS A 179 20.11 -8.82 -7.39
CA CYS A 179 21.24 -9.17 -6.53
C CYS A 179 22.47 -9.43 -7.41
N GLU A 180 23.54 -8.68 -7.14
CA GLU A 180 24.86 -8.88 -7.74
C GLU A 180 25.63 -9.91 -6.91
N LEU A 181 26.11 -10.98 -7.55
CA LEU A 181 26.82 -12.06 -6.87
C LEU A 181 28.26 -11.65 -6.57
N ASP A 182 28.64 -11.75 -5.29
CA ASP A 182 30.00 -11.53 -4.81
C ASP A 182 30.74 -12.88 -4.72
N PRO A 183 31.80 -13.12 -5.52
CA PRO A 183 32.60 -14.35 -5.47
C PRO A 183 33.21 -14.65 -4.10
N LYS A 184 33.37 -13.64 -3.23
CA LYS A 184 33.86 -13.83 -1.86
C LYS A 184 32.80 -14.47 -0.96
N ARG A 185 31.52 -14.40 -1.34
CA ARG A 185 30.37 -14.88 -0.55
C ARG A 185 29.67 -16.07 -1.20
N VAL A 186 29.65 -16.13 -2.52
CA VAL A 186 29.02 -17.18 -3.32
C VAL A 186 30.09 -17.79 -4.23
N LYS A 187 30.35 -19.09 -4.04
CA LYS A 187 31.44 -19.79 -4.71
C LYS A 187 31.15 -19.92 -6.22
N LYS A 188 32.20 -19.83 -7.05
CA LYS A 188 32.10 -20.10 -8.50
C LYS A 188 32.33 -21.56 -8.84
N GLY A 189 31.79 -22.00 -9.99
CA GLY A 189 31.77 -23.38 -10.46
C GLY A 189 30.89 -24.33 -9.63
N SER A 190 30.00 -23.82 -8.77
CA SER A 190 29.19 -24.67 -7.88
C SER A 190 27.70 -24.38 -7.96
N ARG A 191 26.90 -25.38 -7.57
CA ARG A 191 25.44 -25.25 -7.47
C ARG A 191 25.06 -24.60 -6.14
N HIS A 192 24.15 -23.65 -6.21
CA HIS A 192 23.63 -22.89 -5.07
C HIS A 192 22.11 -22.99 -4.96
N VAL A 193 21.59 -22.78 -3.76
CA VAL A 193 20.15 -22.70 -3.46
C VAL A 193 19.79 -21.27 -3.10
N LEU A 194 18.91 -20.67 -3.90
CA LEU A 194 18.33 -19.37 -3.59
C LEU A 194 16.91 -19.57 -3.06
N VAL A 195 16.58 -18.95 -1.93
CA VAL A 195 15.20 -18.78 -1.46
C VAL A 195 14.86 -17.30 -1.53
N MET A 196 13.73 -16.98 -2.16
CA MET A 196 13.24 -15.62 -2.32
C MET A 196 11.81 -15.53 -1.80
N THR A 197 11.58 -14.57 -0.90
CA THR A 197 10.27 -14.27 -0.32
C THR A 197 9.88 -12.84 -0.65
N VAL A 198 8.65 -12.63 -1.06
CA VAL A 198 8.03 -11.31 -1.27
C VAL A 198 6.74 -11.23 -0.47
N THR A 199 6.47 -10.06 0.12
CA THR A 199 5.29 -9.78 0.93
C THR A 199 4.59 -8.53 0.38
N ASP A 200 3.26 -8.53 0.34
CA ASP A 200 2.47 -7.37 -0.06
C ASP A 200 2.07 -6.48 1.14
N GLY A 201 1.23 -5.48 0.92
CA GLY A 201 0.76 -4.55 1.97
C GLY A 201 -0.20 -5.17 2.99
N CYS A 202 -0.81 -6.31 2.67
CA CYS A 202 -1.74 -7.06 3.52
C CYS A 202 -1.12 -8.36 4.08
N GLU A 203 0.21 -8.40 4.17
CA GLU A 203 1.00 -9.51 4.69
C GLU A 203 0.87 -10.85 3.93
N ASN A 204 0.29 -10.87 2.73
CA ASN A 204 0.31 -12.08 1.91
C ASN A 204 1.72 -12.32 1.37
N LYS A 205 2.16 -13.57 1.39
CA LYS A 205 3.55 -13.96 1.11
C LYS A 205 3.65 -14.97 0.00
N THR A 206 4.61 -14.75 -0.90
CA THR A 206 5.10 -15.78 -1.83
C THR A 206 6.54 -16.08 -1.52
N THR A 207 6.84 -17.35 -1.20
CA THR A 207 8.21 -17.86 -1.05
C THR A 207 8.48 -18.89 -2.13
N ARG A 208 9.61 -18.77 -2.83
CA ARG A 208 10.04 -19.71 -3.86
C ARG A 208 11.52 -20.06 -3.70
N GLN A 209 11.84 -21.31 -4.00
CA GLN A 209 13.20 -21.82 -4.06
C GLN A 209 13.64 -21.98 -5.51
N TYR A 210 14.88 -21.59 -5.80
CA TYR A 210 15.52 -21.71 -7.10
C TYR A 210 16.90 -22.33 -6.96
N HIS A 211 17.34 -22.99 -8.03
CA HIS A 211 18.70 -23.48 -8.15
C HIS A 211 19.41 -22.74 -9.29
N PHE A 212 20.69 -22.46 -9.08
CA PHE A 212 21.57 -21.89 -10.11
C PHE A 212 22.99 -22.42 -9.91
N VAL A 213 23.79 -22.34 -10.98
CA VAL A 213 25.24 -22.53 -10.93
C VAL A 213 25.87 -21.15 -11.11
N TYR A 214 26.83 -20.80 -10.27
CA TYR A 214 27.67 -19.61 -10.40
C TYR A 214 29.12 -20.07 -10.42
#